data_AF-A0A8J9ZCE1-F1
#
_entry.id   AF-A0A8J9ZCE1-F1
#
_cell.length_a   1.000
_cell.length_b   1.000
_cell.length_c   1.000
_cell.angle_alpha   90.00
_cell.angle_beta   90.00
_cell.angle_gamma   90.00
#
_symmetry.space_group_name_H-M   'P 1'
#
loop_
_entity.id
_entity.type
_entity.pdbx_description
1 polymer ?
#
loop_
_entity_poly.entity_id
_entity_poly.type
_entity_poly.pdbx_seq_one_letter_code
_entity_poly.pdbx_strand_id
1 'polypeptide(L)'
;MRVSRTLLQQAARTMYLGGPDSFFKYAGSSILKDPSVWPLVTIVTGVGCMAVSALTYTAITKSDVVFDKKTKPWLNVPLDRPTQKLVTINQTYKDIPELKVMSEIREMDKQQ
;
A
#
# COMPACT_ATOMS: atom_id res chain seq x y z
N MET A 1 -4.03 -28.69 -45.30
CA MET A 1 -3.79 -28.94 -43.87
C MET A 1 -5.12 -28.82 -43.11
N ARG A 2 -5.73 -29.94 -42.68
CA ARG A 2 -6.89 -29.90 -41.77
C ARG A 2 -6.38 -29.78 -40.35
N VAL A 3 -6.40 -28.57 -39.79
CA VAL A 3 -6.22 -28.40 -38.34
C VAL A 3 -7.38 -29.12 -37.66
N SER A 4 -7.07 -30.18 -36.93
CA SER A 4 -8.07 -31.02 -36.30
C SER A 4 -8.88 -30.18 -35.31
N ARG A 5 -10.21 -30.14 -35.46
CA ARG A 5 -11.11 -29.34 -34.62
C ARG A 5 -10.95 -29.63 -33.12
N THR A 6 -10.38 -30.80 -32.78
CA THR A 6 -10.02 -31.21 -31.43
C THR A 6 -8.88 -30.39 -30.82
N LEU A 7 -7.87 -29.99 -31.61
CA LEU A 7 -6.77 -29.14 -31.15
C LEU A 7 -7.24 -27.71 -30.86
N LEU A 8 -8.15 -27.18 -31.70
CA LEU A 8 -8.78 -25.89 -31.46
C LEU A 8 -9.67 -25.91 -30.22
N GLN A 9 -10.38 -27.00 -29.95
CA GLN A 9 -11.15 -27.16 -28.71
C GLN A 9 -10.27 -27.33 -27.47
N GLN A 10 -9.12 -28.03 -27.57
CA GLN A 10 -8.17 -28.13 -26.45
C GLN A 10 -7.51 -26.79 -26.14
N ALA A 11 -7.06 -26.05 -27.16
CA ALA A 11 -6.48 -24.72 -26.99
C ALA A 11 -7.49 -23.71 -26.42
N ALA A 12 -8.74 -23.74 -26.91
CA ALA A 12 -9.81 -22.90 -26.37
C ALA A 12 -10.16 -23.25 -24.91
N ARG A 13 -10.13 -24.53 -24.53
CA ARG A 13 -10.32 -24.94 -23.13
C ARG A 13 -9.19 -24.46 -22.23
N THR A 14 -7.92 -24.56 -22.63
CA THR A 14 -6.80 -24.06 -21.82
C THR A 14 -6.77 -22.53 -21.73
N MET A 15 -7.28 -21.83 -22.74
CA MET A 15 -7.32 -20.37 -22.78
C MET A 15 -8.44 -19.77 -21.93
N TYR A 16 -9.57 -20.49 -21.76
CA TYR A 16 -10.71 -20.05 -20.93
C TYR A 16 -10.70 -20.59 -19.49
N LEU A 17 -9.90 -21.62 -19.18
CA LEU A 17 -9.81 -22.24 -17.84
C LEU A 17 -8.61 -21.77 -17.02
N GLY A 18 -8.00 -20.64 -17.39
CA GLY A 18 -6.94 -20.01 -16.61
C GLY A 18 -7.49 -19.32 -15.37
N GLY A 19 -8.00 -20.07 -14.39
CA GLY A 19 -8.32 -19.53 -13.07
C GLY A 19 -7.07 -18.90 -12.42
N PRO A 20 -7.20 -18.01 -11.43
CA PRO A 20 -6.06 -17.35 -10.78
C PRO A 20 -4.97 -18.34 -10.33
N ASP A 21 -5.37 -19.54 -9.96
CA ASP A 21 -4.55 -20.68 -9.54
C ASP A 21 -3.57 -21.15 -10.63
N SER A 22 -3.94 -21.01 -11.90
CA SER A 22 -3.11 -21.44 -13.04
C SER A 22 -1.89 -20.54 -13.22
N PHE A 23 -2.04 -19.23 -13.08
CA PHE A 23 -0.94 -18.28 -13.18
C PHE A 23 0.13 -18.55 -12.12
N PHE A 24 -0.26 -18.70 -10.85
CA PHE A 24 0.69 -18.98 -9.77
C PHE A 24 1.38 -20.34 -9.92
N LYS A 25 0.67 -21.35 -10.42
CA LYS A 25 1.22 -22.68 -10.66
C LYS A 25 2.26 -22.68 -11.79
N TYR A 26 1.99 -21.97 -12.89
CA TYR A 26 2.93 -21.82 -14.00
C TYR A 26 4.10 -20.92 -13.62
N ALA A 27 3.85 -19.78 -12.99
CA ALA A 27 4.89 -18.86 -12.53
C ALA A 27 5.84 -19.55 -11.53
N GLY A 28 5.29 -20.27 -10.53
CA GLY A 28 6.09 -21.00 -9.55
C GLY A 28 6.94 -22.11 -10.19
N SER A 29 6.39 -22.86 -11.14
CA SER A 29 7.15 -23.91 -11.84
C SER A 29 8.25 -23.34 -12.75
N SER A 30 8.04 -22.18 -13.37
CA SER A 30 9.05 -21.51 -14.18
C SER A 30 10.19 -20.91 -13.35
N ILE A 31 9.89 -20.37 -12.16
CA ILE A 31 10.91 -19.83 -11.23
C ILE A 31 11.84 -20.94 -10.72
N LEU A 32 11.32 -22.14 -10.47
CA LEU A 32 12.12 -23.29 -10.01
C LEU A 32 12.99 -23.90 -11.12
N LYS A 33 12.64 -23.70 -12.38
CA LYS A 33 13.39 -24.23 -13.54
C LYS A 33 14.61 -23.37 -13.86
N ASP A 34 14.47 -22.05 -13.80
CA ASP A 34 15.53 -21.10 -14.13
C ASP A 34 15.87 -20.22 -12.91
N PRO A 35 16.89 -20.58 -12.10
CA PRO A 35 17.22 -19.86 -10.88
C PRO A 35 17.72 -18.43 -11.12
N SER A 36 18.12 -18.10 -12.35
CA SER A 36 18.50 -16.75 -12.77
C SER A 36 17.35 -15.74 -12.75
N VAL A 37 16.09 -16.22 -12.75
CA VAL A 37 14.88 -15.39 -12.72
C VAL A 37 14.53 -14.95 -11.30
N TRP A 38 15.07 -15.63 -10.29
CA TRP A 38 14.81 -15.37 -8.87
C TRP A 38 15.06 -13.91 -8.45
N PRO A 39 16.18 -13.27 -8.81
CA PRO A 39 16.46 -11.90 -8.40
C PRO A 39 15.43 -10.90 -8.94
N LEU A 40 15.02 -11.07 -10.20
CA LEU A 40 14.04 -10.20 -10.85
C LEU A 40 12.67 -10.30 -10.16
N VAL A 41 12.20 -11.52 -9.94
CA VAL A 41 10.92 -11.77 -9.25
C VAL A 41 10.96 -11.22 -7.83
N THR A 42 12.08 -11.38 -7.13
CA THR A 42 12.25 -10.87 -5.76
C THR A 42 12.15 -9.34 -5.71
N ILE A 43 12.78 -8.63 -6.66
CA ILE A 43 12.70 -7.17 -6.72
C ILE A 43 11.27 -6.72 -7.04
N VAL A 44 10.62 -7.30 -8.06
CA VAL A 44 9.27 -6.89 -8.47
C VAL A 44 8.26 -7.15 -7.36
N THR A 45 8.32 -8.33 -6.74
CA THR A 45 7.43 -8.67 -5.60
C THR A 45 7.74 -7.82 -4.38
N GLY A 46 9.01 -7.60 -4.06
CA GLY A 46 9.43 -6.72 -2.97
C GLY A 46 8.93 -5.28 -3.14
N VAL A 47 9.11 -4.70 -4.32
CA VAL A 47 8.62 -3.34 -4.65
C VAL A 47 7.09 -3.29 -4.62
N GLY A 48 6.41 -4.30 -5.16
CA GLY A 48 4.94 -4.39 -5.11
C GLY A 48 4.41 -4.43 -3.67
N CYS A 49 4.98 -5.28 -2.82
CA CYS A 49 4.62 -5.35 -1.40
C CYS A 49 4.90 -4.03 -0.67
N MET A 50 6.03 -3.39 -0.92
CA MET A 50 6.37 -2.09 -0.32
C MET A 50 5.43 -0.98 -0.77
N ALA A 51 5.02 -0.96 -2.05
CA ALA A 51 4.08 0.03 -2.55
C ALA A 51 2.70 -0.11 -1.88
N VAL A 52 2.18 -1.33 -1.78
CA VAL A 52 0.88 -1.60 -1.14
C VAL A 52 0.93 -1.25 0.35
N SER A 53 2.01 -1.61 1.06
CA SER A 53 2.15 -1.28 2.48
C SER A 53 2.27 0.22 2.70
N ALA A 54 3.03 0.95 1.87
CA ALA A 54 3.15 2.40 1.96
C ALA A 54 1.83 3.12 1.69
N LEU A 55 1.07 2.68 0.68
CA LEU A 55 -0.28 3.22 0.40
C LEU A 55 -1.23 2.96 1.57
N THR A 56 -1.21 1.76 2.13
CA THR A 56 -2.08 1.41 3.27
C THR A 56 -1.69 2.20 4.52
N TYR A 57 -0.39 2.33 4.80
CA TYR A 57 0.11 3.13 5.92
C TYR A 57 -0.29 4.60 5.79
N THR A 58 -0.08 5.19 4.61
CA THR A 58 -0.43 6.60 4.37
C THR A 58 -1.94 6.84 4.43
N ALA A 59 -2.74 5.91 3.91
CA ALA A 59 -4.19 5.93 3.97
C ALA A 59 -4.75 5.95 5.40
N ILE A 60 -4.13 5.21 6.33
CA ILE A 60 -4.65 5.04 7.70
C ILE A 60 -4.07 6.09 8.66
N THR A 61 -2.78 6.41 8.51
CA THR A 61 -2.06 7.21 9.52
C THR A 61 -2.00 8.70 9.23
N LYS A 62 -2.21 9.11 7.96
CA LYS A 62 -2.20 10.54 7.60
C LYS A 62 -3.61 11.11 7.74
N SER A 63 -3.74 12.14 8.57
CA SER A 63 -5.01 12.87 8.76
C SER A 63 -5.52 13.58 7.51
N ASP A 64 -4.66 13.78 6.51
CA ASP A 64 -5.02 14.39 5.23
C ASP A 64 -5.75 13.43 4.27
N VAL A 65 -5.66 12.12 4.49
CA VAL A 65 -6.36 11.13 3.67
C VAL A 65 -7.63 10.73 4.38
N VAL A 66 -8.77 11.06 3.79
CA VAL A 66 -10.09 10.82 4.38
C VAL A 66 -10.95 10.02 3.42
N PHE A 67 -11.25 8.77 3.79
CA PHE A 67 -12.17 7.91 3.05
C PHE A 67 -13.62 8.12 3.47
N ASP A 68 -13.87 8.50 4.74
CA ASP A 68 -15.20 8.79 5.26
C ASP A 68 -15.25 10.21 5.83
N LYS A 69 -16.13 11.06 5.30
CA LYS A 69 -16.29 12.46 5.73
C LYS A 69 -16.80 12.60 7.17
N LYS A 70 -17.40 11.55 7.74
CA LYS A 70 -17.91 11.57 9.12
C LYS A 70 -16.78 11.56 10.14
N THR A 71 -15.71 10.82 9.85
CA THR A 71 -14.49 10.85 10.65
C THR A 71 -13.74 12.13 10.27
N LYS A 72 -13.57 13.04 11.24
CA LYS A 72 -12.84 14.31 11.10
C LYS A 72 -11.45 14.16 11.76
N PRO A 73 -10.51 13.43 11.14
CA PRO A 73 -9.25 13.03 11.79
C PRO A 73 -8.38 14.23 12.19
N TRP A 74 -8.52 15.38 11.51
CA TRP A 74 -7.82 16.62 11.85
C TRP A 74 -8.17 17.20 13.23
N LEU A 75 -9.30 16.82 13.84
CA LEU A 75 -9.65 17.23 15.21
C LEU A 75 -8.78 16.53 16.28
N ASN A 76 -8.37 15.29 15.98
CA ASN A 76 -7.61 14.44 16.88
C ASN A 76 -6.11 14.42 16.55
N VAL A 77 -5.64 15.41 15.77
CA VAL A 77 -4.22 15.53 15.47
C VAL A 77 -3.48 15.96 16.74
N PRO A 78 -2.47 15.19 17.19
CA PRO A 78 -1.62 15.57 18.30
C PRO A 78 -0.86 16.86 17.97
N LEU A 79 -0.98 17.86 18.84
CA LEU A 79 -0.31 19.16 18.71
C LEU A 79 1.12 19.14 19.30
N ASP A 80 1.40 18.12 20.12
CA ASP A 80 2.65 17.86 20.85
C ASP A 80 3.77 17.31 19.98
N ARG A 81 3.43 16.80 18.79
CA ARG A 81 4.41 16.27 17.83
C ARG A 81 4.13 16.77 16.43
N PRO A 82 5.18 17.00 15.63
CA PRO A 82 4.99 17.37 14.24
C PRO A 82 4.23 16.27 13.51
N THR A 83 3.03 16.58 13.06
CA THR A 83 2.24 15.72 12.17
C THR A 83 2.86 15.80 10.78
N GLN A 84 3.99 15.12 10.62
CA GLN A 84 4.80 15.17 9.42
C GLN A 84 4.01 14.60 8.23
N LYS A 85 3.53 15.49 7.35
CA LYS A 85 2.68 15.14 6.19
C LYS A 85 3.39 14.23 5.18
N LEU A 86 4.68 14.48 4.95
CA LEU A 86 5.50 13.78 3.94
C LEU A 86 6.57 12.92 4.60
N VAL A 87 6.85 11.74 4.03
CA VAL A 87 8.01 10.94 4.47
C VAL A 87 9.27 11.73 4.17
N THR A 88 10.06 11.98 5.19
CA THR A 88 11.15 12.93 5.12
C THR A 88 12.27 12.43 6.02
N ILE A 89 13.49 12.46 5.48
CA ILE A 89 14.68 11.97 6.16
C ILE A 89 15.41 13.18 6.72
N ASN A 90 15.71 13.16 8.02
CA ASN A 90 16.50 14.19 8.71
C ASN A 90 15.87 15.59 8.75
N GLN A 91 14.54 15.69 8.89
CA GLN A 91 13.92 16.97 9.22
C GLN A 91 13.87 17.19 10.73
N THR A 92 14.60 18.20 11.19
CA THR A 92 14.45 18.75 12.55
C THR A 92 13.28 19.73 12.55
N TYR A 93 12.32 19.52 13.43
CA TYR A 93 11.20 20.44 13.59
C TYR A 93 11.56 21.57 14.55
N LYS A 94 11.13 22.79 14.19
CA LYS A 94 11.20 23.96 15.06
C LYS A 94 9.86 24.11 15.77
N ASP A 95 9.91 24.28 17.09
CA ASP A 95 8.70 24.47 17.88
C ASP A 95 7.99 25.77 17.49
N ILE A 96 6.68 25.68 17.30
CA ILE A 96 5.83 26.83 16.98
C ILE A 96 5.16 27.29 18.28
N PRO A 97 5.46 28.51 18.78
CA PRO A 97 4.96 28.97 20.07
C PRO A 97 3.43 29.08 20.13
N GLU A 98 2.78 29.38 19.00
CA GLU A 98 1.32 29.49 18.89
C GLU A 98 0.60 28.16 19.16
N LEU A 99 1.18 27.03 18.73
CA LEU A 99 0.63 25.69 18.98
C LEU A 99 0.69 25.32 20.46
N LYS A 100 1.74 25.76 21.17
CA LYS A 100 1.88 25.55 22.60
C LYS A 100 0.76 26.25 23.36
N VAL A 101 0.50 27.52 23.03
CA VAL A 101 -0.60 28.29 23.64
C VAL A 101 -1.97 27.63 23.38
N MET A 102 -2.22 27.16 22.16
CA MET A 102 -3.47 26.44 21.86
C MET A 102 -3.61 25.13 22.64
N SER A 103 -2.52 24.41 22.88
CA SER A 103 -2.54 23.19 23.69
C SER A 103 -2.88 23.48 25.15
N GLU A 104 -2.32 24.56 25.71
CA GLU A 104 -2.58 25.01 27.09
C GLU A 104 -4.05 25.44 27.26
N ILE A 105 -4.60 26.21 26.31
CA ILE A 105 -6.01 26.63 26.31
C ILE A 105 -6.95 25.41 26.27
N ARG A 106 -6.64 24.40 25.44
CA ARG A 106 -7.45 23.18 25.35
C ARG A 106 -7.48 22.41 26.67
N GLU A 107 -6.36 22.35 27.39
CA GLU A 107 -6.32 21.66 28.68
C GLU A 107 -7.06 22.45 29.78
N MET A 108 -7.06 23.78 29.73
CA MET A 108 -7.89 24.61 30.61
C MET A 108 -9.39 24.36 30.39
N ASP A 109 -9.83 24.28 29.13
CA ASP A 109 -11.25 24.05 28.77
C ASP A 109 -11.77 22.67 29.21
N LYS A 110 -10.90 21.66 29.27
CA LYS A 110 -11.26 20.31 29.76
C LYS A 110 -11.46 20.22 31.28
N GLN A 111 -10.93 21.17 32.05
CA GLN A 111 -11.03 21.16 33.52
C GLN A 111 -12.24 21.94 34.05
N GLN A 112 -13.02 22.53 33.15
CA GLN A 112 -14.21 23.32 33.45
C GLN A 112 -15.49 22.51 33.20
#